data_AF-A0A7S2QZ73-F1
#
_entry.id   AF-A0A7S2QZ73-F1
#
_cell.length_a   1.000
_cell.length_b   1.000
_cell.length_c   1.000
_cell.angle_alpha   90.00
_cell.angle_beta   90.00
_cell.angle_gamma   90.00
#
_symmetry.space_group_name_H-M   'P 1'
#
loop_
_entity.id
_entity.type
_entity.pdbx_description
1 polymer ?
#
loop_
_entity_poly.entity_id
_entity_poly.type
_entity_poly.pdbx_seq_one_letter_code
_entity_poly.pdbx_strand_id
1 'polypeptide(L)'
;LIEAKNSDRGSELVCSRGGKSKWTDQVERRVTHISGNKHFAAVAFEDGTLQLYSPSGRRALPSLLLPNRAAFLVAGQDDHTLLIVTTNLVLLVWDVTPGKESCMLNEVIIALIRNATRSGVALSNVRLSNCGAPIATFTNGHAYVFHKNLQTWVRVADQSFLKSEFTSRLRQPGPSGFGEVQALQISAARA
;
A
#
# COMPACT_ATOMS: atom_id res chain seq x y z
N LEU A 1 6.45 -12.45 9.90
CA LEU A 1 7.30 -12.10 8.74
C LEU A 1 6.96 -13.08 7.64
N ILE A 2 6.72 -12.59 6.42
CA ILE A 2 6.59 -13.44 5.23
C ILE A 2 7.78 -13.14 4.33
N GLU A 3 8.35 -14.19 3.76
CA GLU A 3 9.48 -14.14 2.85
C GLU A 3 9.17 -14.98 1.62
N ALA A 4 9.72 -14.57 0.47
CA ALA A 4 9.60 -15.29 -0.78
C ALA A 4 10.98 -15.43 -1.43
N LYS A 5 11.31 -16.65 -1.86
CA LYS A 5 12.54 -16.96 -2.58
C LYS A 5 12.18 -17.48 -3.97
N ASN A 6 12.46 -16.66 -4.98
CA ASN A 6 12.27 -17.03 -6.38
C ASN A 6 13.40 -17.95 -6.88
N SER A 7 13.06 -18.91 -7.73
CA SER A 7 13.96 -19.81 -8.44
C SER A 7 13.42 -20.10 -9.85
N ASP A 8 14.17 -20.83 -10.67
CA ASP A 8 13.74 -21.23 -12.02
C ASP A 8 12.53 -22.18 -12.00
N ARG A 9 12.27 -22.86 -10.87
CA ARG A 9 11.15 -23.81 -10.70
C ARG A 9 9.91 -23.18 -10.06
N GLY A 10 9.91 -21.87 -9.84
CA GLY A 10 8.89 -21.16 -9.08
C GLY A 10 9.44 -20.58 -7.78
N SER A 11 8.56 -20.34 -6.82
CA SER A 11 8.87 -19.62 -5.59
C SER A 11 8.56 -20.44 -4.35
N GLU A 12 9.44 -20.33 -3.37
CA GLU A 12 9.23 -20.82 -2.02
C GLU A 12 8.75 -19.67 -1.13
N LEU A 13 7.67 -19.90 -0.40
CA LEU A 13 7.12 -18.96 0.58
C LEU A 13 7.39 -19.49 1.98
N VAL A 14 7.86 -18.62 2.87
CA VAL A 14 8.05 -18.93 4.28
C VAL A 14 7.38 -17.86 5.12
N CYS A 15 6.50 -18.25 6.03
CA CYS A 15 6.00 -17.38 7.08
C CYS A 15 6.61 -17.79 8.41
N SER A 16 7.18 -16.83 9.14
CA SER A 16 7.85 -17.05 10.40
C SER A 16 7.41 -16.04 11.48
N ARG A 17 7.53 -16.44 12.74
CA ARG A 17 7.31 -15.58 13.91
C ARG A 17 8.32 -15.91 15.00
N GLY A 18 9.08 -14.91 15.45
CA GLY A 18 10.12 -15.09 16.47
C GLY A 18 11.21 -16.06 16.02
N GLY A 19 11.64 -15.99 14.75
CA GLY A 19 12.65 -16.87 14.15
C GLY A 19 12.18 -18.29 13.86
N LYS A 20 10.95 -18.68 14.22
CA LYS A 20 10.39 -20.01 13.95
C LYS A 20 9.48 -19.98 12.74
N SER A 21 9.70 -20.91 11.81
CA SER A 21 8.78 -21.15 10.69
C SER A 21 7.41 -21.56 11.22
N LYS A 22 6.36 -20.95 10.68
CA LYS A 22 4.95 -21.24 10.97
C LYS A 22 4.33 -22.08 9.88
N TRP A 23 4.60 -21.73 8.63
CA TRP A 23 4.16 -22.48 7.47
C TRP A 23 5.05 -22.13 6.28
N THR A 24 5.03 -23.01 5.29
CA THR A 24 5.71 -22.86 4.01
C THR A 24 4.76 -23.25 2.88
N ASP A 25 4.92 -22.66 1.70
CA ASP A 25 4.21 -23.07 0.48
C ASP A 25 5.17 -23.00 -0.72
N GLN A 26 4.88 -23.76 -1.76
CA GLN A 26 5.57 -23.70 -3.05
C GLN A 26 4.59 -23.37 -4.16
N VAL A 27 4.98 -22.45 -5.02
CA VAL A 27 4.15 -21.93 -6.11
C VAL A 27 4.96 -21.88 -7.39
N GLU A 28 4.40 -22.37 -8.49
CA GLU A 28 5.06 -22.43 -9.81
C GLU A 28 5.08 -21.07 -10.54
N ARG A 29 5.02 -19.97 -9.79
CA ARG A 29 4.97 -18.59 -10.30
C ARG A 29 6.00 -17.76 -9.56
N ARG A 30 6.62 -16.80 -10.23
CA ARG A 30 7.53 -15.85 -9.58
C ARG A 30 6.77 -14.84 -8.75
N VAL A 31 7.19 -14.68 -7.49
CA VAL A 31 6.65 -13.68 -6.57
C VAL A 31 7.27 -12.31 -6.88
N THR A 32 6.42 -11.28 -6.99
CA THR A 32 6.86 -9.89 -7.18
C THR A 32 6.71 -9.05 -5.92
N HIS A 33 5.62 -9.24 -5.17
CA HIS A 33 5.33 -8.49 -3.95
C HIS A 33 4.74 -9.41 -2.89
N ILE A 34 5.05 -9.11 -1.64
CA ILE A 34 4.45 -9.74 -0.47
C ILE A 34 4.03 -8.66 0.53
N SER A 35 2.90 -8.88 1.18
CA SER A 35 2.42 -8.03 2.28
C SER A 35 1.59 -8.86 3.23
N GLY A 36 1.46 -8.45 4.49
CA GLY A 36 0.66 -9.21 5.44
C GLY A 36 0.72 -8.66 6.85
N ASN A 37 -0.21 -9.11 7.67
CA ASN A 37 -0.35 -8.75 9.06
C ASN A 37 -0.73 -9.98 9.90
N LYS A 38 -1.30 -9.79 11.10
CA LYS A 38 -1.70 -10.91 11.97
C LYS A 38 -2.90 -11.72 11.45
N HIS A 39 -3.66 -11.16 10.50
CA HIS A 39 -4.92 -11.71 10.00
C HIS A 39 -4.80 -12.44 8.67
N PHE A 40 -3.88 -12.02 7.80
CA PHE A 40 -3.64 -12.65 6.51
C PHE A 40 -2.25 -12.33 5.94
N ALA A 41 -1.85 -13.05 4.90
CA ALA A 41 -0.77 -12.66 4.01
C ALA A 41 -1.25 -12.63 2.56
N ALA A 42 -0.69 -11.72 1.76
CA ALA A 42 -0.98 -11.53 0.35
C ALA A 42 0.32 -11.62 -0.45
N VAL A 43 0.26 -12.37 -1.54
CA VAL A 43 1.41 -12.63 -2.42
C VAL A 43 0.98 -12.33 -3.85
N ALA A 44 1.62 -11.35 -4.49
CA ALA A 44 1.39 -11.00 -5.89
C ALA A 44 2.46 -11.63 -6.80
N PHE A 45 2.02 -12.09 -7.96
CA PHE A 45 2.86 -12.81 -8.92
C PHE A 45 3.11 -12.00 -10.18
N GLU A 46 4.11 -12.42 -10.96
CA GLU A 46 4.50 -11.74 -12.20
C GLU A 46 3.45 -11.82 -13.32
N ASP A 47 2.55 -12.81 -13.26
CA ASP A 47 1.45 -13.02 -14.21
C ASP A 47 0.23 -12.12 -13.94
N GLY A 48 0.30 -11.25 -12.93
CA GLY A 48 -0.81 -10.38 -12.53
C GLY A 48 -1.84 -11.05 -11.63
N THR A 49 -1.54 -12.24 -11.09
CA THR A 49 -2.39 -12.88 -10.07
C THR A 49 -1.97 -12.54 -8.65
N LEU A 50 -2.89 -12.72 -7.70
CA LEU A 50 -2.71 -12.52 -6.27
C LEU A 50 -3.23 -13.74 -5.51
N GLN A 51 -2.47 -14.24 -4.54
CA GLN A 51 -2.90 -15.29 -3.61
C GLN A 51 -2.98 -14.74 -2.19
N LEU A 52 -4.10 -15.01 -1.52
CA LEU A 52 -4.28 -14.74 -0.09
C LEU A 52 -4.05 -16.01 0.72
N TYR A 53 -3.41 -15.85 1.87
CA TYR A 53 -3.13 -16.90 2.84
C TYR A 53 -3.70 -16.54 4.20
N SER A 54 -4.28 -17.54 4.88
CA SER A 54 -4.63 -17.44 6.29
C SER A 54 -3.36 -17.35 7.16
N PRO A 55 -3.48 -16.97 8.45
CA PRO A 55 -2.33 -17.00 9.37
C PRO A 55 -1.71 -18.39 9.54
N SER A 56 -2.49 -19.43 9.26
CA SER A 56 -2.07 -20.84 9.29
C SER A 56 -1.55 -21.37 7.94
N GLY A 57 -1.42 -20.52 6.91
CA GLY A 57 -0.82 -20.88 5.62
C GLY A 57 -1.79 -21.56 4.65
N ARG A 58 -3.10 -21.58 4.94
CA ARG A 58 -4.10 -22.06 3.97
C ARG A 58 -4.32 -20.99 2.91
N ARG A 59 -4.44 -21.39 1.64
CA ARG A 59 -4.92 -20.50 0.57
C ARG A 59 -6.37 -20.11 0.87
N ALA A 60 -6.58 -18.85 1.26
CA ALA A 60 -7.87 -18.37 1.77
C ALA A 60 -8.93 -18.26 0.66
N LEU A 61 -8.49 -17.96 -0.57
CA LEU A 61 -9.32 -17.89 -1.77
C LEU A 61 -8.58 -18.57 -2.94
N PRO A 62 -9.28 -18.92 -4.04
CA PRO A 62 -8.63 -19.15 -5.31
C PRO A 62 -7.73 -17.98 -5.72
N SER A 63 -6.72 -18.22 -6.57
CA SER A 63 -5.88 -17.13 -7.06
C SER A 63 -6.72 -16.07 -7.77
N LEU A 64 -6.57 -14.82 -7.33
CA LEU A 64 -7.34 -13.68 -7.79
C LEU A 64 -6.62 -13.01 -8.96
N LEU A 65 -7.36 -12.60 -9.98
CA LEU A 65 -6.83 -11.86 -11.11
C LEU A 65 -6.87 -10.36 -10.83
N LEU A 66 -5.72 -9.69 -10.90
CA LEU A 66 -5.65 -8.23 -10.81
C LEU A 66 -5.85 -7.59 -12.19
N PRO A 67 -6.26 -6.31 -12.26
CA PRO A 67 -6.32 -5.56 -13.52
C PRO A 67 -4.98 -5.52 -14.29
N ASN A 68 -3.85 -5.60 -13.57
CA ASN A 68 -2.49 -5.79 -14.09
C ASN A 68 -1.57 -6.20 -12.92
N ARG A 69 -0.28 -6.42 -13.19
CA ARG A 69 0.74 -6.69 -12.17
C ARG A 69 0.73 -5.66 -11.06
N ALA A 70 0.91 -6.10 -9.82
CA ALA A 70 1.05 -5.21 -8.69
C ALA A 70 2.33 -4.37 -8.82
N ALA A 71 2.20 -3.07 -8.57
CA ALA A 71 3.29 -2.12 -8.37
C ALA A 71 3.44 -1.76 -6.88
N PHE A 72 2.35 -1.80 -6.11
CA PHE A 72 2.33 -1.69 -4.66
C PHE A 72 1.34 -2.70 -4.08
N LEU A 73 1.70 -3.29 -2.93
CA LEU A 73 0.87 -4.23 -2.20
C LEU A 73 1.01 -3.96 -0.69
N VAL A 74 -0.08 -3.53 -0.05
CA VAL A 74 -0.03 -3.06 1.34
C VAL A 74 -1.20 -3.61 2.14
N ALA A 75 -0.91 -4.53 3.06
CA ALA A 75 -1.86 -4.94 4.09
C ALA A 75 -2.07 -3.80 5.09
N GLY A 76 -3.30 -3.63 5.55
CA GLY A 76 -3.63 -2.74 6.65
C GLY A 76 -2.94 -3.16 7.95
N GLN A 77 -2.82 -2.24 8.89
CA GLN A 77 -1.97 -2.44 10.06
C GLN A 77 -2.53 -3.49 11.02
N ASP A 78 -3.83 -3.46 11.29
CA ASP A 78 -4.48 -4.37 12.24
C ASP A 78 -5.89 -4.83 11.83
N ASP A 79 -6.16 -4.85 10.53
CA ASP A 79 -7.46 -5.21 9.96
C ASP A 79 -7.31 -6.13 8.73
N HIS A 80 -8.42 -6.40 8.05
CA HIS A 80 -8.44 -7.18 6.82
C HIS A 80 -8.37 -6.31 5.56
N THR A 81 -7.86 -5.07 5.65
CA THR A 81 -7.76 -4.22 4.48
C THR A 81 -6.53 -4.59 3.64
N LEU A 82 -6.68 -4.64 2.32
CA LEU A 82 -5.59 -4.79 1.38
C LEU A 82 -5.65 -3.68 0.34
N LEU A 83 -4.60 -2.86 0.29
CA LEU A 83 -4.39 -1.87 -0.76
C LEU A 83 -3.50 -2.46 -1.85
N ILE A 84 -3.91 -2.27 -3.10
CA ILE A 84 -3.18 -2.72 -4.29
C ILE A 84 -3.10 -1.55 -5.25
N VAL A 85 -1.93 -1.26 -5.78
CA VAL A 85 -1.79 -0.39 -6.96
C VAL A 85 -1.17 -1.22 -8.06
N THR A 86 -1.79 -1.23 -9.23
CA THR A 86 -1.34 -1.99 -10.38
C THR A 86 -0.52 -1.13 -11.34
N THR A 87 0.28 -1.77 -12.20
CA THR A 87 1.12 -1.07 -13.20
C THR A 87 0.31 -0.35 -14.28
N ASN A 88 -0.99 -0.68 -14.46
CA ASN A 88 -1.91 0.08 -15.31
C ASN A 88 -2.66 1.19 -14.54
N LEU A 89 -2.11 1.63 -13.40
CA LEU A 89 -2.60 2.79 -12.64
C LEU A 89 -4.00 2.60 -12.07
N VAL A 90 -4.36 1.39 -11.64
CA VAL A 90 -5.58 1.13 -10.88
C VAL A 90 -5.20 0.97 -9.41
N LEU A 91 -5.88 1.72 -8.54
CA LEU A 91 -5.82 1.56 -7.09
C LEU A 91 -7.06 0.81 -6.62
N LEU A 92 -6.83 -0.27 -5.88
CA LEU A 92 -7.84 -1.08 -5.25
C LEU A 92 -7.65 -1.02 -3.73
N VAL A 93 -8.75 -0.93 -2.99
CA VAL A 93 -8.78 -1.20 -1.56
C VAL A 93 -9.84 -2.26 -1.32
N TRP A 94 -9.41 -3.42 -0.84
CA TRP A 94 -10.28 -4.55 -0.56
C TRP A 94 -10.41 -4.76 0.94
N ASP A 95 -11.59 -5.15 1.40
CA ASP A 95 -11.76 -5.88 2.65
C ASP A 95 -11.66 -7.37 2.29
N VAL A 96 -10.67 -8.06 2.85
CA VAL A 96 -10.43 -9.50 2.64
C VAL A 96 -10.83 -10.33 3.86
N THR A 97 -11.80 -9.83 4.65
CA THR A 97 -12.40 -10.58 5.75
C THR A 97 -13.04 -11.86 5.20
N PRO A 98 -12.67 -13.05 5.72
CA PRO A 98 -13.21 -14.31 5.22
C PRO A 98 -14.74 -14.35 5.23
N GLY A 99 -15.34 -14.59 4.06
CA GLY A 99 -16.80 -14.65 3.87
C GLY A 99 -17.51 -13.29 3.83
N LYS A 100 -16.76 -12.18 3.84
CA LYS A 100 -17.28 -10.80 3.73
C LYS A 100 -16.44 -9.97 2.76
N GLU A 101 -15.75 -10.64 1.83
CA GLU A 101 -14.83 -10.00 0.92
C GLU A 101 -15.54 -8.94 0.07
N SER A 102 -14.97 -7.74 0.00
CA SER A 102 -15.57 -6.64 -0.75
C SER A 102 -14.54 -5.66 -1.29
N CYS A 103 -14.90 -4.97 -2.38
CA CYS A 103 -14.09 -3.88 -2.92
C CYS A 103 -14.57 -2.55 -2.34
N MET A 104 -13.77 -1.95 -1.46
CA MET A 104 -14.07 -0.67 -0.81
C MET A 104 -13.73 0.54 -1.66
N LEU A 105 -12.75 0.40 -2.56
CA LEU A 105 -12.36 1.43 -3.53
C LEU A 105 -11.78 0.78 -4.79
N ASN A 106 -12.17 1.31 -5.94
CA ASN A 106 -11.59 1.00 -7.25
C ASN A 106 -11.47 2.31 -8.03
N GLU A 107 -10.25 2.80 -8.22
CA GLU A 107 -9.99 4.13 -8.77
C GLU A 107 -8.82 4.11 -9.77
N VAL A 108 -8.95 4.83 -10.87
CA VAL A 108 -7.85 5.04 -11.83
C VAL A 108 -7.02 6.25 -11.40
N ILE A 109 -5.77 6.04 -11.00
CA ILE A 109 -4.92 7.09 -10.40
C ILE A 109 -4.14 7.93 -11.44
N ILE A 110 -4.56 7.93 -12.71
CA ILE A 110 -3.85 8.66 -13.77
C ILE A 110 -3.73 10.17 -13.49
N ALA A 111 -4.71 10.77 -12.82
CA ALA A 111 -4.69 12.19 -12.46
C ALA A 111 -3.53 12.55 -11.52
N LEU A 112 -3.13 11.62 -10.64
CA LEU A 112 -1.99 11.76 -9.76
C LEU A 112 -0.66 11.70 -10.52
N ILE A 113 -0.57 10.81 -11.52
CA ILE A 113 0.68 10.50 -12.21
C ILE A 113 0.95 11.47 -13.37
N ARG A 114 -0.09 11.88 -14.12
CA ARG A 114 0.04 12.64 -15.38
C ARG A 114 0.84 13.93 -15.25
N ASN A 115 0.70 14.64 -14.13
CA ASN A 115 1.43 15.88 -13.89
C ASN A 115 2.82 15.62 -13.32
N ALA A 116 3.00 14.53 -12.56
CA ALA A 116 4.26 14.19 -11.92
C ALA A 116 5.31 13.72 -12.94
N THR A 117 4.92 12.92 -13.93
CA THR A 117 5.86 12.41 -14.94
C THR A 117 6.49 13.51 -15.81
N ARG A 118 5.73 14.57 -16.12
CA ARG A 118 6.24 15.71 -16.89
C ARG A 118 7.33 16.50 -16.18
N SER A 119 7.37 16.44 -14.85
CA SER A 119 8.36 17.10 -14.00
C SER A 119 9.43 16.14 -13.46
N GLY A 120 9.46 14.88 -13.92
CA GLY A 120 10.39 13.86 -13.40
C GLY A 120 10.06 13.39 -11.98
N VAL A 121 8.88 13.73 -11.46
CA VAL A 121 8.40 13.32 -10.14
C VAL A 121 7.72 11.95 -10.26
N ALA A 122 8.08 11.02 -9.37
CA ALA A 122 7.54 9.66 -9.37
C ALA A 122 6.74 9.37 -8.10
N LEU A 123 5.77 8.46 -8.20
CA LEU A 123 5.07 7.91 -7.04
C LEU A 123 6.06 7.03 -6.26
N SER A 124 6.43 7.44 -5.06
CA SER A 124 7.46 6.77 -4.25
C SER A 124 6.86 5.76 -3.27
N ASN A 125 5.69 6.05 -2.71
CA ASN A 125 5.04 5.15 -1.76
C ASN A 125 3.52 5.36 -1.75
N VAL A 126 2.79 4.27 -1.49
CA VAL A 126 1.35 4.26 -1.25
C VAL A 126 1.08 3.47 0.01
N ARG A 127 0.23 3.99 0.89
CA ARG A 127 -0.13 3.33 2.15
C ARG A 127 -1.56 3.65 2.55
N LEU A 128 -2.06 2.91 3.53
CA LEU A 128 -3.32 3.26 4.20
C LEU A 128 -3.03 4.22 5.36
N SER A 129 -3.96 5.13 5.58
CA SER A 129 -4.03 5.94 6.81
C SER A 129 -4.64 5.14 7.96
N ASN A 130 -4.60 5.71 9.16
CA ASN A 130 -5.21 5.10 10.35
C ASN A 130 -6.74 4.92 10.22
N CYS A 131 -7.39 5.69 9.34
CA CYS A 131 -8.82 5.57 9.03
C CYS A 131 -9.10 4.79 7.73
N GLY A 132 -8.10 4.15 7.14
CA GLY A 132 -8.25 3.31 5.94
C GLY A 132 -8.29 4.08 4.61
N ALA A 133 -8.12 5.41 4.62
CA ALA A 133 -8.00 6.19 3.39
C ALA A 133 -6.61 5.99 2.74
N PRO A 134 -6.51 5.75 1.42
CA PRO A 134 -5.24 5.71 0.71
C PRO A 134 -4.50 7.04 0.76
N ILE A 135 -3.18 6.95 0.97
CA ILE A 135 -2.23 8.05 0.90
C ILE A 135 -1.17 7.71 -0.14
N ALA A 136 -1.00 8.60 -1.12
CA ALA A 136 0.07 8.54 -2.12
C ALA A 136 1.11 9.61 -1.81
N THR A 137 2.39 9.24 -1.86
CA THR A 137 3.52 10.16 -1.66
C THR A 137 4.46 10.09 -2.84
N PHE A 138 5.02 11.24 -3.21
CA PHE A 138 5.85 11.42 -4.38
C PHE A 138 7.29 11.76 -4.02
N THR A 139 8.21 11.57 -4.96
CA THR A 139 9.65 11.83 -4.77
C THR A 139 9.99 13.29 -4.44
N ASN A 140 9.10 14.23 -4.77
CA ASN A 140 9.23 15.65 -4.40
C ASN A 140 8.57 15.98 -3.05
N GLY A 141 8.24 14.96 -2.25
CA GLY A 141 7.61 15.11 -0.94
C GLY A 141 6.12 15.46 -0.96
N HIS A 142 5.52 15.69 -2.14
CA HIS A 142 4.08 15.91 -2.21
C HIS A 142 3.31 14.67 -1.74
N ALA A 143 2.25 14.91 -0.98
CA ALA A 143 1.36 13.85 -0.51
C ALA A 143 -0.09 14.14 -0.87
N TYR A 144 -0.81 13.10 -1.27
CA TYR A 144 -2.21 13.13 -1.66
C TYR A 144 -2.99 12.08 -0.88
N VAL A 145 -4.21 12.40 -0.48
CA VAL A 145 -5.15 11.50 0.20
C VAL A 145 -6.41 11.40 -0.63
N PHE A 146 -6.97 10.19 -0.75
CA PHE A 146 -8.25 10.01 -1.44
C PHE A 146 -9.43 10.41 -0.54
N HIS A 147 -10.20 11.40 -0.97
CA HIS A 147 -11.38 11.88 -0.25
C HIS A 147 -12.63 11.09 -0.68
N LYS A 148 -12.99 10.06 0.08
CA LYS A 148 -14.06 9.08 -0.25
C LYS A 148 -15.38 9.72 -0.72
N ASN A 149 -15.89 10.72 -0.02
CA ASN A 149 -17.20 11.32 -0.35
C ASN A 149 -17.18 12.20 -1.60
N LEU A 150 -16.02 12.76 -1.95
CA LEU A 150 -15.85 13.59 -3.15
C LEU A 150 -15.28 12.78 -4.32
N GLN A 151 -14.89 11.53 -4.06
CA GLN A 151 -14.25 10.63 -5.01
C GLN A 151 -13.09 11.29 -5.76
N THR A 152 -12.22 11.98 -5.04
CA THR A 152 -11.10 12.70 -5.63
C THR A 152 -9.88 12.73 -4.73
N TRP A 153 -8.71 12.97 -5.33
CA TRP A 153 -7.45 13.12 -4.61
C TRP A 153 -7.23 14.54 -4.16
N VAL A 154 -6.96 14.71 -2.86
CA VAL A 154 -6.68 16.00 -2.24
C VAL A 154 -5.20 16.06 -1.87
N ARG A 155 -4.51 17.12 -2.28
CA ARG A 155 -3.12 17.36 -1.88
C ARG A 155 -3.10 17.83 -0.42
N VAL A 156 -2.44 17.08 0.46
CA VAL A 156 -2.38 17.36 1.90
C VAL A 156 -1.00 17.81 2.39
N ALA A 157 0.03 17.58 1.59
CA ALA A 157 1.37 18.10 1.83
C ALA A 157 2.02 18.51 0.50
N ASP A 158 2.69 19.65 0.52
CA ASP A 158 3.49 20.22 -0.57
C ASP A 158 4.53 21.19 0.02
N GLN A 159 5.34 21.88 -0.78
CA GLN A 159 6.27 22.90 -0.25
C GLN A 159 5.64 24.31 -0.12
N SER A 160 4.41 24.50 -0.59
CA SER A 160 3.75 25.82 -0.63
C SER A 160 3.31 26.30 0.75
N PHE A 161 3.02 25.39 1.70
CA PHE A 161 2.63 25.77 3.06
C PHE A 161 3.71 26.59 3.79
N LEU A 162 4.98 26.45 3.43
CA LEU A 162 6.08 27.23 4.00
C LEU A 162 6.00 28.71 3.64
N LYS A 163 5.32 29.05 2.54
CA LYS A 163 5.14 30.43 2.07
C LYS A 163 3.94 31.12 2.71
N SER A 164 3.11 30.40 3.46
CA SER A 164 1.93 30.97 4.10
C SER A 164 2.31 31.70 5.39
N GLU A 165 1.88 32.96 5.53
CA GLU A 165 2.02 33.72 6.78
C GLU A 165 1.25 33.08 7.95
N PHE A 166 0.28 32.21 7.65
CA PHE A 166 -0.53 31.48 8.62
C PHE A 166 0.01 30.07 8.89
N THR A 167 1.22 29.75 8.44
CA THR A 167 1.80 28.42 8.67
C THR A 167 2.09 28.24 10.16
N SER A 168 1.45 27.24 10.76
CA SER A 168 1.81 26.83 12.11
C SER A 168 3.24 26.32 12.06
N ARG A 169 4.16 27.00 12.77
CA ARG A 169 5.54 26.49 12.96
C ARG A 169 5.42 25.01 13.29
N LEU A 170 6.02 24.14 12.48
CA LEU A 170 6.00 22.69 12.67
C LEU A 170 6.49 22.41 14.09
N ARG A 171 5.54 22.24 15.03
CA ARG A 171 5.86 22.13 16.45
C ARG A 171 6.61 20.82 16.66
N GLN A 172 7.51 20.80 17.65
CA GLN A 172 8.09 19.56 18.13
C GLN A 172 6.97 18.56 18.47
N PRO A 173 7.19 17.25 18.24
CA PRO A 173 6.18 16.23 18.49
C PRO A 173 5.74 16.32 19.95
N GLY A 174 4.42 16.25 20.18
CA GLY A 174 3.88 16.18 21.53
C GLY A 174 4.12 14.81 22.17
N PRO A 175 3.61 14.58 23.39
CA PRO A 175 3.71 13.28 24.07
C PRO A 175 3.12 12.11 23.24
N SER A 176 2.15 12.41 22.37
CA SER A 176 1.50 11.47 21.44
C SER A 176 2.22 11.32 20.10
N GLY A 177 3.39 11.94 19.92
CA GLY A 177 4.12 11.96 18.65
C GLY A 177 3.59 12.98 17.64
N PHE A 178 3.80 12.71 16.35
CA PHE A 178 3.30 13.53 15.25
C PHE A 178 1.95 13.02 14.75
N GLY A 179 1.02 13.93 14.47
CA GLY A 179 -0.17 13.59 13.67
C GLY A 179 0.23 13.18 12.25
N GLU A 180 -0.60 12.36 11.60
CA GLU A 180 -0.28 11.81 10.27
C GLU A 180 -0.04 12.89 9.21
N VAL A 181 -0.88 13.93 9.18
CA VAL A 181 -0.71 15.07 8.28
C VAL A 181 0.56 15.85 8.61
N GLN A 182 0.87 16.04 9.90
CA GLN A 182 2.08 16.73 10.33
C GLN A 182 3.35 15.99 9.88
N ALA A 183 3.36 14.66 9.97
CA ALA A 183 4.47 13.84 9.49
C ALA A 183 4.67 13.97 7.96
N LEU A 184 3.57 14.00 7.19
CA LEU A 184 3.63 14.24 5.74
C LEU A 184 4.16 15.64 5.41
N GLN A 185 3.74 16.68 6.14
CA GLN A 185 4.23 18.05 5.96
C GLN A 185 5.71 18.20 6.29
N ILE A 186 6.19 17.57 7.38
CA ILE A 186 7.63 17.54 7.71
C ILE A 186 8.43 16.86 6.60
N SER A 187 7.89 15.77 6.03
CA SER A 187 8.54 15.04 4.93
C SER A 187 8.60 15.89 3.66
N ALA A 188 7.51 16.59 3.33
CA ALA A 188 7.45 17.51 2.20
C ALA A 188 8.42 18.69 2.31
N ALA A 189 8.63 19.22 3.52
CA ALA A 189 9.59 20.32 3.73
C ALA A 189 11.06 19.90 3.61
N ARG A 190 11.36 18.59 3.69
CA ARG A 190 12.73 18.05 3.64
C ARG A 190 13.11 17.48 2.27
N ALA A 191 12.13 17.27 1.40
CA ALA A 191 12.32 16.79 0.03
C ALA A 191 12.73 17.93 -0.91
#